data_AF-A0A520VQW3-F1
#
_entry.id   AF-A0A520VQW3-F1
#
_cell.length_a   1.000
_cell.length_b   1.000
_cell.length_c   1.000
_cell.angle_alpha   90.00
_cell.angle_beta   90.00
_cell.angle_gamma   90.00
#
_symmetry.space_group_name_H-M   'P 1'
#
loop_
_entity.id
_entity.type
_entity.pdbx_description
1 polymer ?
#
loop_
_entity_poly.entity_id
_entity_poly.type
_entity_poly.pdbx_seq_one_letter_code
_entity_poly.pdbx_strand_id
1 'polypeptide(L)'
;MTKIFHISFLFLFLSLASSQGLGSSSVQGAFGAVTIDGKIWNQVALRPIIPIGKVSVALDIVFYIDQNGNIHDDEWDFSDGKKSKNSIIDKIYYIRYGKKWDPFYFQVGALDNITLGKGILVNRYTNTILYPQVRKVGMDIKFKFSGVNFYGFTNDFKENLGLTGFRVSKNIINGINIGGSFVADRNQYLGLRDSDNDGRPDLVDDFPDDPLYWLDTDGDGIADVDPNELDIDGDGVTDTLDNNIPGWDLDSIYVLDT
;
A
#
# COMPACT_ATOMS: atom_id res chain seq x y z
N MET A 1 8.86 -29.94 -20.09
CA MET A 1 9.40 -30.89 -19.07
C MET A 1 10.14 -30.19 -17.93
N THR A 2 11.01 -29.21 -18.21
CA THR A 2 11.76 -28.47 -17.17
C THR A 2 10.86 -27.68 -16.20
N LYS A 3 9.83 -26.96 -16.65
CA LYS A 3 8.91 -26.21 -15.74
C LYS A 3 8.20 -27.12 -14.72
N ILE A 4 7.63 -28.23 -15.19
CA ILE A 4 6.95 -29.23 -14.34
C ILE A 4 7.93 -29.80 -13.29
N PHE A 5 9.19 -30.03 -13.66
CA PHE A 5 10.21 -30.49 -12.73
C PHE A 5 10.48 -29.49 -11.59
N HIS A 6 10.56 -28.19 -11.89
CA HIS A 6 10.77 -27.14 -10.87
C HIS A 6 9.56 -26.99 -9.93
N ILE A 7 8.34 -27.04 -10.48
CA ILE A 7 7.11 -26.99 -9.68
C ILE A 7 7.00 -28.21 -8.76
N SER A 8 7.25 -29.42 -9.29
CA SER A 8 7.27 -30.65 -8.50
C SER A 8 8.34 -30.62 -7.41
N PHE A 9 9.52 -30.05 -7.69
CA PHE A 9 10.58 -29.88 -6.70
C PHE A 9 10.19 -28.88 -5.59
N LEU A 10 9.52 -27.78 -5.95
CA LEU A 10 8.98 -26.83 -4.98
C LEU A 10 7.96 -27.49 -4.05
N PHE A 11 7.03 -28.28 -4.59
CA PHE A 11 6.04 -29.03 -3.79
C PHE A 11 6.68 -30.11 -2.92
N LEU A 12 7.68 -30.82 -3.43
CA LEU A 12 8.44 -31.79 -2.66
C LEU A 12 9.17 -31.11 -1.49
N PHE A 13 9.84 -29.98 -1.75
CA PHE A 13 10.47 -29.17 -0.71
C PHE A 13 9.46 -28.67 0.33
N LEU A 14 8.28 -28.24 -0.12
CA LEU A 14 7.17 -27.83 0.75
C LEU A 14 6.72 -28.96 1.69
N SER A 15 6.56 -30.16 1.14
CA SER A 15 6.14 -31.34 1.89
C SER A 15 7.18 -31.73 2.94
N LEU A 16 8.47 -31.64 2.60
CA LEU A 16 9.60 -31.89 3.51
C LEU A 16 9.74 -30.80 4.58
N ALA A 17 9.51 -29.53 4.23
CA ALA A 17 9.53 -28.43 5.19
C ALA A 17 8.35 -28.52 6.17
N SER A 18 7.20 -29.04 5.71
CA SER A 18 6.00 -29.23 6.54
C SER A 18 6.09 -30.46 7.45
N SER A 19 6.90 -31.46 7.10
CA SER A 19 7.08 -32.68 7.90
C SER A 19 8.08 -32.53 9.04
N GLN A 20 8.93 -31.50 9.00
CA GLN A 20 9.82 -31.14 10.11
C GLN A 20 9.01 -30.43 11.19
N GLY A 21 8.54 -31.19 12.19
CA GLY A 21 7.61 -30.79 13.25
C GLY A 21 8.07 -29.65 14.19
N LEU A 22 8.23 -28.44 13.65
CA LEU A 22 8.57 -27.21 14.38
C LEU A 22 7.47 -26.16 14.14
N GLY A 23 6.26 -26.46 14.62
CA GLY A 23 5.11 -25.54 14.63
C GLY A 23 3.95 -25.97 13.73
N SER A 24 2.75 -25.46 14.03
CA SER A 24 1.55 -25.70 13.23
C SER A 24 1.71 -25.01 11.87
N SER A 25 1.98 -25.78 10.81
CA SER A 25 1.84 -25.30 9.44
C SER A 25 0.37 -25.03 9.14
N SER A 26 0.09 -24.01 8.35
CA SER A 26 -1.26 -23.67 7.91
C SER A 26 -1.24 -23.33 6.44
N VAL A 27 -2.26 -23.78 5.72
CA VAL A 27 -2.44 -23.48 4.30
C VAL A 27 -3.81 -22.84 4.15
N GLN A 28 -3.84 -21.65 3.57
CA GLN A 28 -5.08 -21.05 3.06
C GLN A 28 -5.15 -21.30 1.56
N GLY A 29 -6.34 -21.49 1.03
CA GLY A 29 -6.55 -21.66 -0.40
C GLY A 29 -7.73 -20.85 -0.89
N ALA A 30 -7.70 -20.47 -2.16
CA ALA A 30 -8.81 -19.83 -2.85
C ALA A 30 -8.96 -20.42 -4.25
N PHE A 31 -10.20 -20.45 -4.74
CA PHE A 31 -10.56 -20.84 -6.09
C PHE A 31 -11.40 -19.73 -6.72
N GLY A 32 -11.12 -19.37 -7.96
CA GLY A 32 -11.83 -18.29 -8.64
C GLY A 32 -11.65 -18.32 -10.15
N ALA A 33 -12.12 -17.29 -10.84
CA ALA A 33 -11.89 -17.07 -12.26
C ALA A 33 -11.42 -15.63 -12.47
N VAL A 34 -10.46 -15.44 -13.36
CA VAL A 34 -9.93 -14.12 -13.73
C VAL A 34 -9.90 -14.01 -15.26
N THR A 35 -10.08 -12.80 -15.77
CA THR A 35 -9.88 -12.50 -17.19
C THR A 35 -8.52 -11.83 -17.34
N ILE A 36 -7.62 -12.46 -18.09
CA ILE A 36 -6.27 -11.95 -18.42
C ILE A 36 -6.20 -11.91 -19.94
N ASP A 37 -5.88 -10.75 -20.51
CA ASP A 37 -5.79 -10.53 -21.97
C ASP A 37 -7.04 -10.99 -22.75
N GLY A 38 -8.23 -10.75 -22.19
CA GLY A 38 -9.50 -11.14 -22.81
C GLY A 38 -9.83 -12.64 -22.75
N LYS A 39 -8.97 -13.45 -22.11
CA LYS A 39 -9.18 -14.89 -21.91
C LYS A 39 -9.50 -15.22 -20.45
N ILE A 40 -10.48 -16.10 -20.24
CA ILE A 40 -10.84 -16.57 -18.89
C ILE A 40 -9.86 -17.66 -18.44
N TRP A 41 -9.38 -17.52 -17.21
CA TRP A 41 -8.52 -18.47 -16.52
C TRP A 41 -9.14 -18.90 -15.18
N ASN A 42 -9.14 -20.19 -14.90
CA ASN A 42 -9.49 -20.73 -13.58
C ASN A 42 -8.29 -20.53 -12.65
N GLN A 43 -8.51 -19.83 -11.54
CA GLN A 43 -7.49 -19.55 -10.54
C GLN A 43 -7.55 -20.57 -9.40
N VAL A 44 -6.39 -21.14 -9.07
CA VAL A 44 -6.16 -21.90 -7.84
C VAL A 44 -5.02 -21.24 -7.08
N ALA A 45 -5.31 -20.69 -5.90
CA ALA A 45 -4.33 -20.03 -5.05
C ALA A 45 -4.11 -20.83 -3.76
N LEU A 46 -2.85 -20.96 -3.34
CA LEU A 46 -2.43 -21.60 -2.10
C LEU A 46 -1.44 -20.69 -1.37
N ARG A 47 -1.68 -20.47 -0.08
CA ARG A 47 -0.84 -19.67 0.82
C ARG A 47 -0.37 -20.50 2.01
N PRO A 48 0.64 -21.36 1.81
CA PRO A 48 1.25 -22.13 2.88
C PRO A 48 2.13 -21.22 3.75
N ILE A 49 2.05 -21.39 5.07
CA ILE A 49 2.95 -20.76 6.04
C ILE A 49 3.91 -21.84 6.55
N ILE A 50 5.19 -21.67 6.24
CA ILE A 50 6.26 -22.62 6.58
C ILE A 50 7.04 -22.06 7.77
N PRO A 51 6.89 -22.64 8.98
CA PRO A 51 7.70 -22.26 10.12
C PRO A 51 9.10 -22.90 10.05
N ILE A 52 10.13 -22.09 10.25
CA ILE A 52 11.54 -22.50 10.33
C ILE A 52 12.10 -21.89 11.62
N GLY A 53 11.92 -22.59 12.74
CA GLY A 53 12.25 -22.08 14.07
C GLY A 53 11.43 -20.85 14.42
N LYS A 54 12.09 -19.71 14.68
CA LYS A 54 11.40 -18.41 14.90
C LYS A 54 11.02 -17.69 13.62
N VAL A 55 11.57 -18.10 12.48
CA VAL A 55 11.23 -17.54 11.18
C VAL A 55 10.00 -18.24 10.64
N SER A 56 9.14 -17.53 9.92
CA SER A 56 8.05 -18.10 9.13
C SER A 56 8.11 -17.48 7.74
N VAL A 57 8.08 -18.31 6.72
CA VAL A 57 7.95 -17.88 5.32
C VAL A 57 6.54 -18.21 4.87
N ALA A 58 5.74 -17.19 4.59
CA ALA A 58 4.46 -17.37 3.92
C ALA A 58 4.70 -17.28 2.42
N LEU A 59 4.18 -18.25 1.69
CA LEU A 59 4.20 -18.23 0.24
C LEU A 59 2.83 -17.85 -0.30
N ASP A 60 2.82 -17.42 -1.54
CA ASP A 60 1.62 -17.24 -2.35
C ASP A 60 1.87 -17.91 -3.70
N ILE A 61 1.16 -19.02 -3.91
CA ILE A 61 1.31 -19.90 -5.05
C ILE A 61 -0.01 -19.87 -5.80
N VAL A 62 -0.01 -19.21 -6.96
CA VAL A 62 -1.19 -19.07 -7.81
C VAL A 62 -0.95 -19.81 -9.13
N PHE A 63 -1.97 -20.55 -9.54
CA PHE A 63 -2.04 -21.18 -10.84
C PHE A 63 -3.27 -20.66 -11.57
N TYR A 64 -3.06 -20.21 -12.80
CA TYR A 64 -4.13 -19.88 -13.74
C TYR A 64 -4.18 -20.96 -14.80
N ILE A 65 -5.31 -21.63 -14.91
CA ILE A 65 -5.52 -22.80 -15.78
C ILE A 65 -6.61 -22.47 -16.80
N ASP A 66 -6.29 -22.57 -18.09
CA ASP A 66 -7.28 -22.36 -19.14
C ASP A 66 -8.18 -23.59 -19.37
N GLN A 67 -9.17 -23.45 -20.25
CA GLN A 67 -10.08 -24.53 -20.64
C GLN A 67 -9.41 -25.77 -21.25
N ASN A 68 -8.16 -25.63 -21.72
CA ASN A 68 -7.39 -26.72 -22.31
C ASN A 68 -6.41 -27.35 -21.30
N GLY A 69 -6.40 -26.88 -20.05
CA GLY A 69 -5.49 -27.35 -19.00
C GLY A 69 -4.09 -26.74 -19.05
N ASN A 70 -3.86 -25.70 -19.86
CA ASN A 70 -2.57 -25.01 -19.88
C ASN A 70 -2.45 -24.05 -18.68
N ILE A 71 -1.24 -23.92 -18.14
CA ILE A 71 -0.92 -22.98 -17.05
C ILE A 71 -0.42 -21.67 -17.65
N HIS A 72 -0.87 -20.54 -17.12
CA HIS A 72 -0.36 -19.22 -17.51
C HIS A 72 1.13 -19.08 -17.19
N ASP A 73 1.93 -18.68 -18.18
CA ASP A 73 3.37 -18.82 -18.14
C ASP A 73 4.10 -17.67 -17.44
N ASP A 74 3.54 -16.46 -17.42
CA ASP A 74 4.26 -15.25 -17.00
C ASP A 74 4.64 -15.25 -15.50
N GLU A 75 3.92 -16.01 -14.68
CA GLU A 75 4.23 -16.12 -13.24
C GLU A 75 5.26 -17.22 -12.93
N TRP A 76 5.65 -18.05 -13.91
CA TRP A 76 6.45 -19.26 -13.72
C TRP A 76 7.60 -19.35 -14.73
N ASP A 77 8.33 -18.24 -14.91
CA ASP A 77 9.46 -18.15 -15.82
C ASP A 77 10.79 -18.56 -15.15
N PHE A 78 11.31 -19.72 -15.54
CA PHE A 78 12.60 -20.26 -15.10
C PHE A 78 13.60 -20.37 -16.25
N SER A 79 13.45 -19.58 -17.32
CA SER A 79 14.28 -19.70 -18.52
C SER A 79 15.75 -19.29 -18.30
N ASP A 80 16.00 -18.44 -17.30
CA ASP A 80 17.33 -17.92 -16.95
C ASP A 80 17.42 -17.68 -15.43
N GLY A 81 18.64 -17.55 -14.88
CA GLY A 81 18.86 -17.31 -13.45
C GLY A 81 18.18 -16.05 -12.91
N LYS A 82 18.17 -14.94 -13.66
CA LYS A 82 17.50 -13.69 -13.21
C LYS A 82 15.98 -13.86 -13.16
N LYS A 83 15.40 -14.45 -14.19
CA LYS A 83 13.95 -14.73 -14.28
C LYS A 83 13.52 -15.72 -13.20
N SER A 84 14.31 -16.78 -13.00
CA SER A 84 14.09 -17.76 -11.94
C SER A 84 14.08 -17.12 -10.56
N LYS A 85 15.03 -16.22 -10.28
CA LYS A 85 15.07 -15.47 -9.01
C LYS A 85 13.80 -14.64 -8.81
N ASN A 86 13.38 -13.88 -9.83
CA ASN A 86 12.17 -13.07 -9.75
C ASN A 86 10.94 -13.95 -9.52
N SER A 87 10.77 -15.00 -10.33
CA SER A 87 9.67 -15.97 -10.23
C SER A 87 9.56 -16.60 -8.84
N ILE A 88 10.69 -16.82 -8.14
CA ILE A 88 10.72 -17.35 -6.77
C ILE A 88 10.38 -16.28 -5.73
N ILE A 89 10.99 -15.09 -5.82
CA ILE A 89 10.71 -13.97 -4.89
C ILE A 89 9.23 -13.59 -4.96
N ASP A 90 8.67 -13.65 -6.16
CA ASP A 90 7.26 -13.42 -6.45
C ASP A 90 6.31 -14.43 -5.79
N LYS A 91 6.81 -15.54 -5.24
CA LYS A 91 6.01 -16.49 -4.47
C LYS A 91 6.15 -16.29 -2.97
N ILE A 92 6.95 -15.32 -2.51
CA ILE A 92 7.09 -15.01 -1.09
C ILE A 92 6.04 -13.95 -0.74
N TYR A 93 5.02 -14.35 0.00
CA TYR A 93 3.96 -13.45 0.48
C TYR A 93 4.49 -12.55 1.60
N TYR A 94 5.10 -13.15 2.63
CA TYR A 94 5.85 -12.42 3.64
C TYR A 94 6.90 -13.31 4.30
N ILE A 95 7.90 -12.68 4.91
CA ILE A 95 8.82 -13.30 5.86
C ILE A 95 8.57 -12.66 7.22
N ARG A 96 8.48 -13.51 8.25
CA ARG A 96 8.18 -13.09 9.63
C ARG A 96 9.15 -13.72 10.60
N TYR A 97 9.59 -12.96 11.60
CA TYR A 97 10.34 -13.47 12.74
C TYR A 97 9.54 -13.27 14.02
N GLY A 98 9.41 -14.32 14.81
CA GLY A 98 8.67 -14.32 16.07
C GLY A 98 7.17 -14.18 15.89
N LYS A 99 6.49 -14.02 17.01
CA LYS A 99 5.05 -13.78 17.13
C LYS A 99 4.80 -12.36 17.64
N LYS A 100 3.61 -11.79 17.37
CA LYS A 100 3.30 -10.39 17.75
C LYS A 100 3.37 -10.09 19.27
N TRP A 101 3.44 -11.12 20.11
CA TRP A 101 3.60 -11.05 21.57
C TRP A 101 5.03 -11.36 22.06
N ASP A 102 5.95 -11.73 21.16
CA ASP A 102 7.35 -11.95 21.52
C ASP A 102 8.05 -10.60 21.78
N PRO A 103 9.13 -10.58 22.59
CA PRO A 103 9.88 -9.35 22.87
C PRO A 103 10.50 -8.68 21.63
N PHE A 104 10.72 -9.44 20.57
CA PHE A 104 11.15 -8.94 19.26
C PHE A 104 10.38 -9.68 18.18
N TYR A 105 9.79 -8.91 17.27
CA TYR A 105 9.00 -9.38 16.15
C TYR A 105 9.23 -8.47 14.96
N PHE A 106 9.34 -9.05 13.77
CA PHE A 106 9.21 -8.29 12.54
C PHE A 106 8.54 -9.11 11.45
N GLN A 107 7.95 -8.43 10.48
CA GLN A 107 7.41 -8.99 9.26
C GLN A 107 7.72 -8.06 8.10
N VAL A 108 8.11 -8.64 6.97
CA VAL A 108 8.43 -7.95 5.71
C VAL A 108 7.65 -8.61 4.58
N GLY A 109 6.98 -7.82 3.74
CA GLY A 109 6.12 -8.30 2.64
C GLY A 109 4.67 -7.85 2.82
N ALA A 110 3.73 -8.78 2.62
CA ALA A 110 2.32 -8.57 2.85
C ALA A 110 2.02 -8.23 4.32
N LEU A 111 1.16 -7.23 4.52
CA LEU A 111 0.60 -6.82 5.80
C LEU A 111 -0.91 -7.00 5.73
N ASP A 112 -1.45 -8.00 6.45
CA ASP A 112 -2.89 -8.35 6.35
C ASP A 112 -3.76 -7.68 7.41
N ASN A 113 -3.17 -7.27 8.52
CA ASN A 113 -3.92 -6.74 9.66
C ASN A 113 -3.04 -5.87 10.56
N ILE A 114 -2.88 -4.62 10.15
CA ILE A 114 -2.21 -3.58 10.93
C ILE A 114 -3.26 -2.78 11.70
N THR A 115 -3.04 -2.63 13.00
CA THR A 115 -3.90 -1.82 13.87
C THR A 115 -3.02 -1.05 14.84
N LEU A 116 -3.20 0.27 14.86
CA LEU A 116 -2.42 1.19 15.69
C LEU A 116 -3.35 2.17 16.42
N GLY A 117 -2.92 2.63 17.59
CA GLY A 117 -3.75 3.52 18.41
C GLY A 117 -5.07 2.88 18.83
N LYS A 118 -5.07 1.57 19.09
CA LYS A 118 -6.28 0.77 19.40
C LYS A 118 -7.35 0.74 18.29
N GLY A 119 -6.97 1.11 17.06
CA GLY A 119 -7.91 1.20 15.93
C GLY A 119 -8.35 2.62 15.62
N ILE A 120 -8.07 3.61 16.49
CA ILE A 120 -8.47 5.00 16.26
C ILE A 120 -7.65 5.61 15.12
N LEU A 121 -6.34 5.36 15.08
CA LEU A 121 -5.46 5.91 14.04
C LEU A 121 -5.38 5.00 12.82
N VAL A 122 -5.28 3.70 13.03
CA VAL A 122 -5.23 2.70 11.95
C VAL A 122 -6.01 1.49 12.40
N ASN A 123 -7.00 1.08 11.62
CA ASN A 123 -7.86 -0.06 11.91
C ASN A 123 -7.78 -1.08 10.78
N ARG A 124 -7.32 -2.30 11.10
CA ARG A 124 -7.28 -3.44 10.16
C ARG A 124 -6.73 -3.10 8.77
N TYR A 125 -5.72 -2.23 8.71
CA TYR A 125 -5.09 -1.85 7.46
C TYR A 125 -4.41 -3.06 6.81
N THR A 126 -4.50 -3.12 5.49
CA THR A 126 -3.79 -4.09 4.66
C THR A 126 -3.21 -3.44 3.41
N ASN A 127 -2.00 -3.86 3.02
CA ASN A 127 -1.36 -3.43 1.77
C ASN A 127 -1.59 -4.42 0.61
N THR A 128 -2.51 -5.39 0.76
CA THR A 128 -2.72 -6.49 -0.20
C THR A 128 -4.11 -6.47 -0.86
N ILE A 129 -4.81 -5.33 -0.85
CA ILE A 129 -6.15 -5.21 -1.48
C ILE A 129 -6.08 -5.49 -2.99
N LEU A 130 -5.07 -4.94 -3.66
CA LEU A 130 -4.84 -5.10 -5.09
C LEU A 130 -3.95 -6.32 -5.42
N TYR A 131 -3.74 -7.21 -4.44
CA TYR A 131 -2.93 -8.39 -4.64
C TYR A 131 -3.71 -9.43 -5.48
N PRO A 132 -3.08 -10.13 -6.45
CA PRO A 132 -1.64 -10.18 -6.75
C PRO A 132 -1.15 -9.14 -7.77
N GLN A 133 -2.04 -8.32 -8.34
CA GLN A 133 -1.73 -7.38 -9.43
C GLN A 133 -0.73 -6.30 -9.00
N VAL A 134 -0.90 -5.75 -7.80
CA VAL A 134 0.04 -4.78 -7.21
C VAL A 134 0.62 -5.39 -5.93
N ARG A 135 1.95 -5.54 -5.90
CA ARG A 135 2.68 -6.19 -4.82
C ARG A 135 3.48 -5.19 -4.01
N LYS A 136 2.84 -4.66 -2.97
CA LYS A 136 3.48 -3.76 -2.00
C LYS A 136 4.31 -4.56 -1.01
N VAL A 137 5.49 -4.04 -0.65
CA VAL A 137 6.36 -4.68 0.34
C VAL A 137 6.38 -3.81 1.59
N GLY A 138 5.55 -4.17 2.56
CA GLY A 138 5.44 -3.46 3.84
C GLY A 138 6.39 -4.00 4.90
N MET A 139 6.51 -3.27 6.00
CA MET A 139 7.25 -3.69 7.19
C MET A 139 6.39 -3.47 8.44
N ASP A 140 6.32 -4.47 9.33
CA ASP A 140 5.69 -4.42 10.66
C ASP A 140 6.75 -4.87 11.69
N ILE A 141 7.09 -4.02 12.65
CA ILE A 141 8.13 -4.29 13.65
C ILE A 141 7.66 -3.98 15.07
N LYS A 142 7.98 -4.88 16.00
CA LYS A 142 7.77 -4.71 17.45
C LYS A 142 9.03 -5.11 18.20
N PHE A 143 9.42 -4.29 19.16
CA PHE A 143 10.51 -4.68 20.07
C PHE A 143 10.32 -4.08 21.46
N LYS A 144 10.83 -4.79 22.47
CA LYS A 144 10.81 -4.36 23.87
C LYS A 144 12.23 -4.08 24.35
N PHE A 145 12.46 -2.87 24.83
CA PHE A 145 13.75 -2.44 25.38
C PHE A 145 13.55 -1.76 26.73
N SER A 146 14.23 -2.25 27.77
CA SER A 146 14.18 -1.67 29.14
C SER A 146 12.75 -1.45 29.69
N GLY A 147 11.84 -2.39 29.40
CA GLY A 147 10.44 -2.32 29.83
C GLY A 147 9.54 -1.41 28.97
N VAL A 148 10.10 -0.73 27.98
CA VAL A 148 9.38 0.09 26.99
C VAL A 148 9.12 -0.76 25.74
N ASN A 149 7.91 -0.67 25.20
CA ASN A 149 7.50 -1.35 23.98
C ASN A 149 7.47 -0.34 22.84
N PHE A 150 8.14 -0.69 21.75
CA PHE A 150 8.18 0.05 20.50
C PHE A 150 7.43 -0.75 19.43
N TYR A 151 6.67 -0.04 18.61
CA TYR A 151 5.95 -0.58 17.47
C TYR A 151 6.07 0.38 16.31
N GLY A 152 6.34 -0.13 15.11
CA GLY A 152 6.34 0.64 13.88
C GLY A 152 5.80 -0.18 12.73
N PHE A 153 5.20 0.49 11.75
CA PHE A 153 4.89 -0.12 10.47
C PHE A 153 4.99 0.89 9.34
N THR A 154 5.20 0.39 8.13
CA THR A 154 5.04 1.15 6.89
C THR A 154 4.45 0.24 5.80
N ASN A 155 3.58 0.78 4.96
CA ASN A 155 2.82 -0.01 4.00
C ASN A 155 3.61 -0.47 2.78
N ASP A 156 4.60 0.31 2.34
CA ASP A 156 5.41 -0.01 1.17
C ASP A 156 6.80 0.65 1.28
N PHE A 157 7.77 -0.05 1.87
CA PHE A 157 9.12 0.49 1.96
C PHE A 157 9.93 0.33 0.66
N LYS A 158 9.41 -0.40 -0.32
CA LYS A 158 10.10 -0.64 -1.60
C LYS A 158 9.92 0.57 -2.52
N GLU A 159 8.72 1.12 -2.59
CA GLU A 159 8.38 2.16 -3.58
C GLU A 159 8.12 3.52 -2.91
N ASN A 160 7.23 3.58 -1.93
CA ASN A 160 6.93 4.81 -1.21
C ASN A 160 6.36 4.51 0.18
N LEU A 161 6.99 5.08 1.21
CA LEU A 161 6.53 5.07 2.60
C LEU A 161 5.24 5.90 2.79
N GLY A 162 4.18 5.59 2.03
CA GLY A 162 2.94 6.34 1.96
C GLY A 162 2.27 6.42 3.33
N LEU A 163 1.86 5.27 3.88
CA LEU A 163 1.29 5.17 5.22
C LEU A 163 2.31 4.57 6.17
N THR A 164 2.71 5.35 7.17
CA THR A 164 3.67 4.93 8.21
C THR A 164 3.14 5.28 9.60
N GLY A 165 3.33 4.38 10.56
CA GLY A 165 2.92 4.62 11.94
C GLY A 165 3.92 4.12 12.96
N PHE A 166 3.95 4.77 14.11
CA PHE A 166 4.83 4.45 15.22
C PHE A 166 4.11 4.59 16.57
N ARG A 167 4.48 3.75 17.54
CA ARG A 167 4.00 3.81 18.92
C ARG A 167 5.10 3.46 19.91
N VAL A 168 5.17 4.26 20.98
CA VAL A 168 5.93 3.97 22.20
C VAL A 168 4.94 3.75 23.33
N SER A 169 5.10 2.67 24.10
CA SER A 169 4.23 2.41 25.25
C SER A 169 4.93 1.68 26.37
N LYS A 170 4.47 1.87 27.61
CA LYS A 170 5.00 1.22 28.80
C LYS A 170 3.85 0.73 29.68
N ASN A 171 4.01 -0.47 30.22
CA ASN A 171 3.14 -0.97 31.28
C ASN A 171 3.66 -0.43 32.60
N ILE A 172 2.84 0.29 33.36
CA ILE A 172 3.25 0.87 34.65
C ILE A 172 2.87 -0.10 35.78
N ILE A 173 1.70 0.07 36.37
CA ILE A 173 1.23 -0.68 37.55
C ILE A 173 -0.19 -1.20 37.26
N ASN A 174 -0.55 -2.37 37.79
CA ASN A 174 -1.87 -3.00 37.67
C ASN A 174 -2.40 -3.14 36.24
N GLY A 175 -1.51 -3.37 35.26
CA GLY A 175 -1.90 -3.58 33.86
C GLY A 175 -2.21 -2.30 33.07
N ILE A 176 -2.05 -1.11 33.66
CA ILE A 176 -2.21 0.17 32.94
C ILE A 176 -1.08 0.32 31.91
N ASN A 177 -1.46 0.41 30.63
CA ASN A 177 -0.57 0.69 29.51
C ASN A 177 -0.73 2.16 29.08
N ILE A 178 0.33 2.95 29.25
CA ILE A 178 0.40 4.31 28.70
C ILE A 178 1.22 4.28 27.41
N GLY A 179 0.91 5.14 26.46
CA GLY A 179 1.72 5.26 25.25
C GLY A 179 1.18 6.28 24.25
N GLY A 180 2.09 6.87 23.49
CA GLY A 180 1.79 7.76 22.38
C GLY A 180 1.83 7.02 21.05
N SER A 181 1.03 7.43 20.09
CA SER A 181 1.04 6.88 18.73
C SER A 181 0.97 8.02 17.73
N PHE A 182 1.69 7.87 16.63
CA PHE A 182 1.75 8.82 15.53
C PHE A 182 1.59 8.05 14.22
N VAL A 183 0.84 8.61 13.29
CA VAL A 183 0.61 8.04 11.95
C VAL A 183 0.68 9.20 10.96
N ALA A 184 1.39 8.97 9.87
CA ALA A 184 1.48 9.89 8.75
C ALA A 184 1.09 9.17 7.47
N ASP A 185 0.34 9.88 6.63
CA ASP A 185 0.09 9.53 5.25
C ASP A 185 0.72 10.61 4.36
N ARG A 186 1.68 10.23 3.51
CA ARG A 186 2.40 11.16 2.62
C ARG A 186 1.56 11.60 1.43
N ASN A 187 0.53 10.83 1.08
CA ASN A 187 -0.37 11.19 -0.01
C ASN A 187 -1.75 10.60 0.26
N GLN A 188 -2.57 11.41 0.93
CA GLN A 188 -3.95 11.10 1.31
C GLN A 188 -4.87 10.90 0.09
N TYR A 189 -4.42 11.30 -1.09
CA TYR A 189 -5.20 11.43 -2.31
C TYR A 189 -4.97 10.28 -3.31
N LEU A 190 -3.92 9.45 -3.15
CA LEU A 190 -3.58 8.34 -4.06
C LEU A 190 -4.69 7.30 -4.29
N GLY A 191 -5.71 7.26 -3.43
CA GLY A 191 -6.84 6.34 -3.55
C GLY A 191 -8.10 6.95 -4.17
N LEU A 192 -8.09 8.24 -4.46
CA LEU A 192 -9.23 8.96 -5.00
C LEU A 192 -9.12 9.07 -6.53
N ARG A 193 -10.25 9.24 -7.19
CA ARG A 193 -10.30 9.46 -8.64
C ARG A 193 -9.81 10.88 -8.93
N ASP A 194 -8.99 11.01 -9.96
CA ASP A 194 -8.40 12.22 -10.49
C ASP A 194 -8.61 12.10 -12.01
N SER A 195 -9.62 12.80 -12.52
CA SER A 195 -10.18 12.59 -13.86
C SER A 195 -9.41 13.33 -14.96
N ASP A 196 -8.82 14.48 -14.64
CA ASP A 196 -8.04 15.31 -15.55
C ASP A 196 -6.51 15.15 -15.38
N ASN A 197 -6.08 14.38 -14.37
CA ASN A 197 -4.70 14.01 -14.12
C ASN A 197 -3.79 15.17 -13.67
N ASP A 198 -4.33 16.20 -13.01
CA ASP A 198 -3.57 17.34 -12.50
C ASP A 198 -2.86 17.05 -11.14
N GLY A 199 -3.23 15.95 -10.47
CA GLY A 199 -2.72 15.52 -9.17
C GLY A 199 -3.58 15.94 -7.96
N ARG A 200 -4.77 16.49 -8.19
CA ARG A 200 -5.84 16.76 -7.25
C ARG A 200 -7.01 15.83 -7.56
N PRO A 201 -7.52 15.09 -6.57
CA PRO A 201 -8.68 14.25 -6.82
C PRO A 201 -9.95 15.05 -6.98
N ASP A 202 -10.88 14.57 -7.81
CA ASP A 202 -12.20 15.17 -8.08
C ASP A 202 -13.01 15.54 -6.81
N LEU A 203 -12.70 14.92 -5.66
CA LEU A 203 -13.39 15.17 -4.38
C LEU A 203 -12.99 16.53 -3.76
N VAL A 204 -11.79 17.02 -4.06
CA VAL A 204 -11.17 18.22 -3.49
C VAL A 204 -10.64 19.15 -4.59
N ASP A 205 -11.21 18.99 -5.78
CA ASP A 205 -10.91 19.74 -6.97
C ASP A 205 -12.18 20.47 -7.40
N ASP A 206 -12.14 21.80 -7.44
CA ASP A 206 -13.28 22.62 -7.80
C ASP A 206 -13.55 22.60 -9.33
N PHE A 207 -12.55 22.19 -10.13
CA PHE A 207 -12.60 22.05 -11.59
C PHE A 207 -12.15 20.65 -12.05
N PRO A 208 -12.85 19.57 -11.66
CA PRO A 208 -12.38 18.17 -11.81
C PRO A 208 -12.25 17.64 -13.25
N ASP A 209 -12.55 18.47 -14.25
CA ASP A 209 -12.43 18.17 -15.68
C ASP A 209 -11.43 19.11 -16.39
N ASP A 210 -10.77 20.04 -15.67
CA ASP A 210 -9.81 21.02 -16.21
C ASP A 210 -8.42 20.87 -15.56
N PRO A 211 -7.42 20.31 -16.28
CA PRO A 211 -6.12 19.99 -15.70
C PRO A 211 -5.24 21.19 -15.33
N LEU A 212 -5.72 22.43 -15.56
CA LEU A 212 -4.99 23.66 -15.25
C LEU A 212 -5.44 24.31 -13.94
N TYR A 213 -6.66 24.02 -13.48
CA TYR A 213 -7.30 24.71 -12.37
C TYR A 213 -7.82 23.70 -11.37
N TRP A 214 -7.74 24.01 -10.07
CA TRP A 214 -8.17 23.07 -9.03
C TRP A 214 -8.72 23.74 -7.77
N LEU A 215 -8.65 25.07 -7.68
CA LEU A 215 -9.03 25.84 -6.49
C LEU A 215 -9.91 27.02 -6.90
N ASP A 216 -11.07 27.10 -6.25
CA ASP A 216 -12.05 28.18 -6.29
C ASP A 216 -12.46 28.49 -4.84
N THR A 217 -11.76 29.44 -4.22
CA THR A 217 -11.84 29.69 -2.78
C THR A 217 -13.20 30.26 -2.36
N ASP A 218 -13.84 31.10 -3.18
CA ASP A 218 -15.14 31.70 -2.89
C ASP A 218 -16.33 30.97 -3.55
N GLY A 219 -16.06 30.08 -4.51
CA GLY A 219 -17.04 29.22 -5.15
C GLY A 219 -17.85 29.93 -6.24
N ASP A 220 -17.32 30.99 -6.84
CA ASP A 220 -18.01 31.78 -7.86
C ASP A 220 -17.91 31.17 -9.29
N GLY A 221 -17.07 30.14 -9.45
CA GLY A 221 -16.82 29.41 -10.69
C GLY A 221 -15.64 29.92 -11.51
N ILE A 222 -14.85 30.86 -11.00
CA ILE A 222 -13.59 31.34 -11.56
C ILE A 222 -12.45 30.80 -10.67
N ALA A 223 -11.39 30.28 -11.28
CA ALA A 223 -10.29 29.73 -10.50
C ALA A 223 -9.45 30.83 -9.85
N ASP A 224 -8.95 30.62 -8.63
CA ASP A 224 -8.10 31.58 -7.88
C ASP A 224 -6.89 32.10 -8.67
N VAL A 225 -6.39 31.29 -9.60
CA VAL A 225 -5.21 31.61 -10.43
C VAL A 225 -5.59 32.15 -11.81
N ASP A 226 -6.88 32.28 -12.14
CA ASP A 226 -7.36 32.92 -13.34
C ASP A 226 -7.15 34.45 -13.23
N PRO A 227 -6.56 35.12 -14.24
CA PRO A 227 -6.37 36.58 -14.20
C PRO A 227 -7.67 37.40 -14.14
N ASN A 228 -8.82 36.80 -14.41
CA ASN A 228 -10.13 37.45 -14.25
C ASN A 228 -10.71 37.28 -12.85
N GLU A 229 -10.09 36.47 -12.00
CA GLU A 229 -10.44 36.39 -10.58
C GLU A 229 -9.89 37.62 -9.86
N LEU A 230 -10.79 38.35 -9.22
CA LEU A 230 -10.50 39.65 -8.64
C LEU A 230 -10.71 39.66 -7.13
N ASP A 231 -11.48 38.74 -6.56
CA ASP A 231 -11.95 38.67 -5.17
C ASP A 231 -11.93 37.20 -4.72
N ILE A 232 -10.72 36.63 -4.62
CA ILE A 232 -10.45 35.20 -4.38
C ILE A 232 -11.18 34.70 -3.13
N ASP A 233 -11.36 35.53 -2.09
CA ASP A 233 -12.05 35.13 -0.86
C ASP A 233 -13.52 35.56 -0.77
N GLY A 234 -14.04 36.27 -1.78
CA GLY A 234 -15.43 36.67 -1.92
C GLY A 234 -15.91 37.63 -0.83
N ASP A 235 -15.02 38.40 -0.21
CA ASP A 235 -15.36 39.34 0.85
C ASP A 235 -15.97 40.67 0.32
N GLY A 236 -15.95 40.84 -1.00
CA GLY A 236 -16.42 42.03 -1.72
C GLY A 236 -15.33 43.08 -1.94
N VAL A 237 -14.06 42.76 -1.68
CA VAL A 237 -12.88 43.62 -1.88
C VAL A 237 -11.90 42.92 -2.82
N THR A 238 -11.50 43.62 -3.88
CA THR A 238 -10.60 43.05 -4.90
C THR A 238 -9.18 42.79 -4.36
N ASP A 239 -8.59 41.60 -4.51
CA ASP A 239 -7.25 41.24 -4.01
C ASP A 239 -6.12 42.03 -4.68
N THR A 240 -6.06 41.99 -6.01
CA THR A 240 -4.99 42.61 -6.79
C THR A 240 -5.49 43.14 -8.13
N LEU A 241 -5.02 44.34 -8.49
CA LEU A 241 -5.08 44.85 -9.85
C LEU A 241 -3.65 44.87 -10.40
N ASP A 242 -3.37 44.00 -11.39
CA ASP A 242 -2.04 43.87 -12.01
C ASP A 242 -2.08 43.78 -13.55
N ASN A 243 -0.88 43.69 -14.14
CA ASN A 243 -0.66 43.67 -15.60
C ASN A 243 -1.21 42.43 -16.33
N ASN A 244 -1.67 41.39 -15.64
CA ASN A 244 -2.20 40.19 -16.26
C ASN A 244 -3.70 40.34 -16.62
N ILE A 245 -4.36 41.39 -16.12
CA ILE A 245 -5.77 41.68 -16.42
C ILE A 245 -5.90 42.26 -17.85
N PRO A 246 -6.70 41.65 -18.75
CA PRO A 246 -6.88 42.15 -20.11
C PRO A 246 -7.41 43.60 -20.15
N GLY A 247 -6.59 44.53 -20.66
CA GLY A 247 -6.95 45.95 -20.77
C GLY A 247 -6.36 46.86 -19.69
N TRP A 248 -5.51 46.35 -18.80
CA TRP A 248 -4.79 47.15 -17.82
C TRP A 248 -3.58 47.85 -18.44
N ASP A 249 -3.49 49.17 -18.31
CA ASP A 249 -2.52 50.04 -19.01
C ASP A 249 -1.63 50.88 -18.07
N LEU A 250 -1.63 50.57 -16.77
CA LEU A 250 -0.93 51.35 -15.74
C LEU A 250 0.28 50.58 -15.18
N ASP A 251 1.41 51.24 -14.91
CA ASP A 251 2.61 50.58 -14.34
C ASP A 251 2.52 50.30 -12.81
N SER A 252 1.32 50.31 -12.22
CA SER A 252 1.12 50.46 -10.76
C SER A 252 0.32 49.32 -10.13
N ILE A 253 0.98 48.35 -9.49
CA ILE A 253 0.28 47.27 -8.75
C ILE A 253 -0.35 47.86 -7.48
N TYR A 254 -1.68 47.78 -7.38
CA TYR A 254 -2.41 48.06 -6.15
C TYR A 254 -2.83 46.74 -5.52
N VAL A 255 -2.30 46.45 -4.34
CA VAL A 255 -2.79 45.38 -3.45
C VAL A 255 -3.78 46.05 -2.51
N LEU A 256 -5.03 45.62 -2.52
CA LEU A 256 -6.09 46.24 -1.71
C LEU A 256 -6.39 45.46 -0.42
N ASP A 257 -5.66 44.37 -0.15
CA ASP A 257 -5.75 43.60 1.09
C ASP A 257 -4.38 43.38 1.82
N THR A 258 -4.44 43.17 3.15
CA THR A 258 -3.33 42.74 4.02
C THR A 258 -3.77 41.70 5.03
#